data_AF-A0AAD1Q4E2-F1
#
_entry.id   AF-A0AAD1Q4E2-F1
#
_cell.length_a   1.000
_cell.length_b   1.000
_cell.length_c   1.000
_cell.angle_alpha   90.00
_cell.angle_beta   90.00
_cell.angle_gamma   90.00
#
_symmetry.space_group_name_H-M   'P 1'
#
loop_
_entity.id
_entity.type
_entity.pdbx_description
1 polymer ?
#
loop_
_entity_poly.entity_id
_entity_poly.type
_entity_poly.pdbx_seq_one_letter_code
_entity_poly.pdbx_strand_id
1 'polypeptide(L)'
;MESSSKKLVSQSIKTLDSILIDEKLPPSERATVALKILEMARTFAPETPPASETQPIPIRKLNFTAPKIFLHLAAYRDSELIPTLKDALKKAHRPEKITFGIVWQFIPGEDENITGKMQEFPCKMIEIDARQSLGVCWARSMGQRLLHDEDFILQLDSHHRFVEGWDSLLLKQLAQCPSPKPILSAYTPPYIPPDEIPPGYPSTRLTAHHFDDHGILSFVAGESLASYSEPQLGMFLAGGFIFAPRQFYLEVPYDPFLYFRGEEITLSTRAWTKGWDIFYPHQITIYHYYTRTNAKKHWDVDSEWFKLERKSRERVKKILRISPLEAETLEIYDLGNIRTLEDYQNFCGVNFQTQEISETASKGIPTKFLVYSAIHSPFSYK
;
A
#
# COMPACT_ATOMS: atom_id res chain seq x y z
N MET A 1 -39.24 -30.61 1.92
CA MET A 1 -38.95 -30.09 3.27
C MET A 1 -38.12 -28.80 3.24
N GLU A 2 -37.15 -28.66 2.33
CA GLU A 2 -36.26 -27.49 2.22
C GLU A 2 -36.95 -26.12 1.96
N SER A 3 -38.09 -26.09 1.27
CA SER A 3 -38.81 -24.82 0.98
C SER A 3 -39.63 -24.29 2.17
N SER A 4 -39.96 -25.14 3.14
CA SER A 4 -40.71 -24.75 4.35
C SER A 4 -39.79 -24.11 5.39
N SER A 5 -38.58 -24.65 5.56
CA SER A 5 -37.59 -24.12 6.51
C SER A 5 -37.04 -22.76 6.10
N LYS A 6 -36.77 -22.54 4.79
CA LYS A 6 -36.34 -21.22 4.28
C LYS A 6 -37.42 -20.14 4.44
N LYS A 7 -38.70 -20.49 4.29
CA LYS A 7 -39.83 -19.59 4.59
C LYS A 7 -39.92 -19.26 6.08
N LEU A 8 -39.77 -20.25 6.96
CA LEU A 8 -39.77 -20.05 8.41
C LEU A 8 -38.62 -19.15 8.87
N VAL A 9 -37.41 -19.37 8.37
CA VAL A 9 -36.24 -18.53 8.70
C VAL A 9 -36.43 -17.09 8.20
N SER A 10 -36.92 -16.91 6.97
CA SER A 10 -37.21 -15.56 6.44
C SER A 10 -38.33 -14.85 7.22
N GLN A 11 -39.34 -15.58 7.68
CA GLN A 11 -40.41 -15.04 8.52
C GLN A 11 -39.85 -14.62 9.90
N SER A 12 -39.01 -15.45 10.51
CA SER A 12 -38.36 -15.18 11.80
C SER A 12 -37.41 -13.98 11.75
N ILE A 13 -36.66 -13.80 10.66
CA ILE A 13 -35.78 -12.63 10.45
C ILE A 13 -36.61 -11.34 10.35
N LYS A 14 -37.71 -11.35 9.58
CA LYS A 14 -38.59 -10.18 9.48
C LYS A 14 -39.25 -9.83 10.82
N THR A 15 -39.59 -10.83 11.63
CA THR A 15 -40.10 -10.62 12.99
C THR A 15 -39.01 -10.05 13.92
N LEU A 16 -37.75 -10.48 13.76
CA LEU A 16 -36.61 -9.97 14.52
C LEU A 16 -36.39 -8.48 14.25
N ASP A 17 -36.40 -8.07 12.98
CA ASP A 17 -36.25 -6.68 12.59
C ASP A 17 -37.39 -5.82 13.17
N SER A 18 -38.64 -6.30 13.14
CA SER A 18 -39.76 -5.55 13.74
C SER A 18 -39.65 -5.37 15.26
N ILE A 19 -39.05 -6.31 15.98
CA ILE A 19 -38.90 -6.26 17.44
C ILE A 19 -37.70 -5.41 17.86
N LEU A 20 -36.61 -5.44 17.09
CA LEU A 20 -35.42 -4.63 17.37
C LEU A 20 -35.67 -3.13 17.21
N ILE A 21 -36.61 -2.76 16.33
CA ILE A 21 -36.97 -1.37 16.02
C ILE A 21 -38.19 -0.89 16.86
N ASP A 22 -38.85 -1.78 17.62
CA ASP A 22 -39.96 -1.37 18.50
C ASP A 22 -39.43 -0.67 19.77
N GLU A 23 -39.53 0.66 19.78
CA GLU A 23 -39.07 1.52 20.87
C GLU A 23 -39.88 1.35 22.17
N LYS A 24 -41.00 0.61 22.16
CA LYS A 24 -41.80 0.34 23.36
C LYS A 24 -41.22 -0.74 24.26
N LEU A 25 -40.26 -1.54 23.77
CA LEU A 25 -39.59 -2.58 24.54
C LEU A 25 -38.23 -2.12 25.10
N PRO A 26 -37.95 -2.33 26.40
CA PRO A 26 -36.66 -2.00 27.00
C PRO A 26 -35.49 -2.67 26.24
N PRO A 27 -34.32 -2.00 26.11
CA PRO A 27 -33.17 -2.54 25.37
C PRO A 27 -32.72 -3.94 25.82
N SER A 28 -32.82 -4.23 27.12
CA SER A 28 -32.48 -5.55 27.69
C SER A 28 -33.43 -6.66 27.25
N GLU A 29 -34.72 -6.35 27.08
CA GLU A 29 -35.72 -7.31 26.61
C GLU A 29 -35.60 -7.52 25.10
N ARG A 30 -35.32 -6.46 24.32
CA ARG A 30 -35.01 -6.57 22.88
C ARG A 30 -33.79 -7.47 22.63
N ALA A 31 -32.73 -7.30 23.42
CA ALA A 31 -31.54 -8.15 23.35
C ALA A 31 -31.83 -9.61 23.71
N THR A 32 -32.66 -9.85 24.73
CA THR A 32 -33.04 -11.21 25.19
C THR A 32 -33.89 -11.94 24.14
N VAL A 33 -34.84 -11.24 23.52
CA VAL A 33 -35.68 -11.79 22.45
C VAL A 33 -34.84 -12.08 21.20
N ALA A 34 -33.91 -11.18 20.84
CA ALA A 34 -32.99 -11.40 19.73
C ALA A 34 -32.09 -12.63 19.96
N LEU A 35 -31.57 -12.80 21.17
CA LEU A 35 -30.78 -13.97 21.57
C LEU A 35 -31.57 -15.28 21.46
N LYS A 36 -32.81 -15.32 21.96
CA LYS A 36 -33.68 -16.50 21.87
C LYS A 36 -34.02 -16.87 20.43
N ILE A 37 -34.28 -15.89 19.57
CA ILE A 37 -34.57 -16.15 18.16
C ILE A 37 -33.30 -16.62 17.42
N LEU A 38 -32.12 -16.09 17.77
CA LEU A 38 -30.84 -16.58 17.26
C LEU A 38 -30.53 -18.01 17.72
N GLU A 39 -30.86 -18.38 18.95
CA GLU A 39 -30.75 -19.76 19.45
C GLU A 39 -31.73 -20.70 18.73
N MET A 40 -32.96 -20.27 18.51
CA MET A 40 -33.93 -21.02 17.70
C MET A 40 -33.48 -21.13 16.24
N ALA A 41 -32.78 -20.15 15.69
CA ALA A 41 -32.20 -20.25 14.34
C ALA A 41 -31.03 -21.26 14.29
N ARG A 42 -30.30 -21.45 15.40
CA ARG A 42 -29.23 -22.46 15.51
C ARG A 42 -29.75 -23.89 15.53
N THR A 43 -30.96 -24.14 16.07
CA THR A 43 -31.57 -25.48 16.06
C THR A 43 -32.13 -25.90 14.69
N PHE A 44 -32.22 -24.97 13.73
CA PHE A 44 -32.56 -25.23 12.33
C PHE A 44 -31.36 -25.08 11.38
N ALA A 45 -30.16 -24.82 11.90
CA ALA A 45 -28.95 -24.89 11.10
C ALA A 45 -28.76 -26.35 10.66
N PRO A 46 -28.62 -26.64 9.35
CA PRO A 46 -28.18 -27.97 8.94
C PRO A 46 -26.86 -28.26 9.63
N GLU A 47 -26.67 -29.54 10.01
CA GLU A 47 -25.43 -30.04 10.57
C GLU A 47 -24.24 -29.46 9.82
N THR A 48 -23.21 -29.09 10.60
CA THR A 48 -21.95 -28.53 10.11
C THR A 48 -21.52 -29.35 8.90
N PRO A 49 -21.45 -28.78 7.68
CA PRO A 49 -21.01 -29.57 6.56
C PRO A 49 -19.56 -29.99 6.85
N PRO A 50 -19.17 -31.24 6.53
CA PRO A 50 -17.76 -31.58 6.53
C PRO A 50 -17.06 -30.54 5.66
N ALA A 51 -15.91 -30.04 6.13
CA ALA A 51 -15.12 -28.98 5.49
C ALA A 51 -15.30 -29.03 3.96
N SER A 52 -16.19 -28.18 3.43
CA SER A 52 -16.47 -28.22 2.01
C SER A 52 -15.22 -27.64 1.36
N GLU A 53 -14.56 -28.47 0.56
CA GLU A 53 -13.67 -28.02 -0.50
C GLU A 53 -14.45 -27.01 -1.34
N THR A 54 -14.43 -25.74 -0.95
CA THR A 54 -14.57 -24.65 -1.89
C THR A 54 -13.38 -24.85 -2.79
N GLN A 55 -13.59 -25.45 -3.97
CA GLN A 55 -12.56 -25.44 -4.98
C GLN A 55 -12.16 -23.97 -5.13
N PRO A 56 -10.90 -23.61 -4.82
CA PRO A 56 -10.47 -22.24 -5.01
C PRO A 56 -10.81 -21.90 -6.45
N ILE A 57 -11.55 -20.80 -6.66
CA ILE A 57 -11.63 -20.19 -7.98
C ILE A 57 -10.18 -20.17 -8.46
N PRO A 58 -9.86 -20.71 -9.66
CA PRO A 58 -8.49 -20.74 -10.11
C PRO A 58 -8.02 -19.30 -10.27
N ILE A 59 -7.43 -18.76 -9.21
CA ILE A 59 -6.68 -17.53 -9.24
C ILE A 59 -5.54 -17.89 -10.17
N ARG A 60 -5.57 -17.29 -11.36
CA ARG A 60 -4.52 -17.48 -12.34
C ARG A 60 -3.21 -17.12 -11.66
N LYS A 61 -2.42 -18.13 -11.28
CA LYS A 61 -1.08 -17.93 -10.74
C LYS A 61 -0.35 -17.09 -11.77
N LEU A 62 0.16 -15.94 -11.32
CA LEU A 62 0.96 -15.08 -12.17
C LEU A 62 2.21 -15.88 -12.57
N ASN A 63 2.28 -16.30 -13.83
CA ASN A 63 3.43 -16.98 -14.40
C ASN A 63 4.22 -15.96 -15.20
N PHE A 64 5.36 -15.54 -14.67
CA PHE A 64 6.22 -14.56 -15.31
C PHE A 64 7.30 -15.28 -16.12
N THR A 65 7.30 -15.08 -17.44
CA THR A 65 8.40 -15.57 -18.28
C THR A 65 9.40 -14.44 -18.50
N ALA A 66 10.53 -14.51 -17.78
CA ALA A 66 11.63 -13.54 -17.84
C ALA A 66 11.26 -12.05 -17.60
N PRO A 67 10.56 -11.73 -16.49
CA PRO A 67 10.05 -10.38 -16.21
C PRO A 67 11.18 -9.35 -16.05
N LYS A 68 10.93 -8.14 -16.54
CA LYS A 68 11.78 -6.95 -16.35
C LYS A 68 11.27 -6.10 -15.19
N ILE A 69 12.18 -5.60 -14.35
CA ILE A 69 11.86 -4.77 -13.19
C ILE A 69 12.41 -3.35 -13.41
N PHE A 70 11.53 -2.36 -13.33
CA PHE A 70 11.88 -0.95 -13.27
C PHE A 70 12.05 -0.53 -11.81
N LEU A 71 13.29 -0.31 -11.38
CA LEU A 71 13.62 0.14 -10.04
C LEU A 71 13.68 1.67 -10.01
N HIS A 72 12.65 2.27 -9.40
CA HIS A 72 12.39 3.71 -9.41
C HIS A 72 12.87 4.37 -8.11
N LEU A 73 13.76 5.34 -8.25
CA LEU A 73 14.43 6.03 -7.15
C LEU A 73 14.33 7.56 -7.29
N ALA A 74 13.69 8.21 -6.33
CA ALA A 74 13.78 9.66 -6.15
C ALA A 74 14.89 9.96 -5.14
N ALA A 75 16.01 10.52 -5.62
CA ALA A 75 17.21 10.73 -4.82
C ALA A 75 17.45 12.23 -4.64
N TYR A 76 17.27 12.72 -3.41
CA TYR A 76 17.54 14.11 -3.05
C TYR A 76 18.87 14.22 -2.31
N ARG A 77 19.90 14.66 -3.03
CA ARG A 77 21.26 14.90 -2.53
C ARG A 77 21.82 13.71 -1.71
N ASP A 78 21.43 12.50 -2.09
CA ASP A 78 21.62 11.31 -1.27
C ASP A 78 22.89 10.55 -1.66
N SER A 79 23.85 10.46 -0.73
CA SER A 79 25.12 9.78 -0.96
C SER A 79 24.99 8.25 -1.09
N GLU A 80 23.87 7.69 -0.61
CA GLU A 80 23.61 6.25 -0.66
C GLU A 80 23.08 5.77 -2.01
N LEU A 81 22.76 6.67 -2.96
CA LEU A 81 22.22 6.28 -4.27
C LEU A 81 23.12 5.25 -4.96
N ILE A 82 24.40 5.59 -5.20
CA ILE A 82 25.34 4.69 -5.89
C ILE A 82 25.55 3.36 -5.13
N PRO A 83 25.80 3.35 -3.81
CA PRO A 83 25.81 2.11 -3.02
C PRO A 83 24.56 1.24 -3.21
N THR A 84 23.36 1.84 -3.19
CA THR A 84 22.10 1.12 -3.41
C THR A 84 22.00 0.51 -4.81
N LEU A 85 22.39 1.24 -5.88
CA LEU A 85 22.40 0.68 -7.24
C LEU A 85 23.35 -0.52 -7.36
N LYS A 86 24.55 -0.42 -6.76
CA LYS A 86 25.55 -1.48 -6.78
C LYS A 86 25.06 -2.73 -6.03
N ASP A 87 24.50 -2.55 -4.84
CA ASP A 87 24.00 -3.67 -4.05
C ASP A 87 22.80 -4.35 -4.71
N ALA A 88 21.90 -3.57 -5.32
CA ALA A 88 20.76 -4.08 -6.08
C ALA A 88 21.20 -5.01 -7.22
N LEU A 89 22.15 -4.58 -8.07
CA LEU A 89 22.65 -5.40 -9.18
C LEU A 89 23.47 -6.59 -8.70
N LYS A 90 24.33 -6.39 -7.69
CA LYS A 90 25.21 -7.44 -7.18
C LYS A 90 24.44 -8.65 -6.64
N LYS A 91 23.32 -8.41 -5.97
CA LYS A 91 22.51 -9.43 -5.29
C LYS A 91 21.25 -9.82 -6.05
N ALA A 92 21.02 -9.26 -7.25
CA ALA A 92 19.92 -9.70 -8.09
C ALA A 92 20.25 -11.08 -8.68
N HIS A 93 19.25 -11.96 -8.76
CA HIS A 93 19.37 -13.20 -9.52
C HIS A 93 19.48 -12.90 -11.02
N ARG A 94 18.77 -11.88 -11.51
CA ARG A 94 18.75 -11.49 -12.93
C ARG A 94 19.07 -10.01 -13.12
N PRO A 95 20.32 -9.57 -12.89
CA PRO A 95 20.71 -8.17 -13.02
C PRO A 95 20.47 -7.62 -14.44
N GLU A 96 20.50 -8.47 -15.47
CA GLU A 96 20.23 -8.09 -16.86
C GLU A 96 18.76 -7.71 -17.13
N LYS A 97 17.86 -7.93 -16.16
CA LYS A 97 16.43 -7.63 -16.24
C LYS A 97 16.03 -6.40 -15.42
N ILE A 98 17.00 -5.68 -14.87
CA ILE A 98 16.76 -4.49 -14.05
C ILE A 98 17.09 -3.24 -14.87
N THR A 99 16.14 -2.31 -14.91
CA THR A 99 16.38 -0.94 -15.37
C THR A 99 16.16 0.01 -14.20
N PHE A 100 17.07 0.96 -13.99
CA PHE A 100 16.88 2.01 -12.99
C PHE A 100 16.22 3.25 -13.59
N GLY A 101 15.18 3.76 -12.95
CA GLY A 101 14.63 5.09 -13.22
C GLY A 101 14.97 6.04 -12.08
N ILE A 102 15.81 7.03 -12.34
CA ILE A 102 16.39 7.86 -11.28
C ILE A 102 16.01 9.31 -11.49
N VAL A 103 15.54 9.94 -10.42
CA VAL A 103 15.45 11.40 -10.35
C VAL A 103 16.53 11.88 -9.39
N TRP A 104 17.64 12.35 -9.96
CA TRP A 104 18.79 12.84 -9.22
C TRP A 104 18.66 14.34 -8.99
N GLN A 105 18.41 14.73 -7.74
CA GLN A 105 18.26 16.12 -7.33
C GLN A 105 19.51 16.55 -6.57
N PHE A 106 20.33 17.42 -7.15
CA PHE A 106 21.66 17.79 -6.63
C PHE A 106 21.97 19.28 -6.79
N ILE A 107 22.93 19.79 -6.04
CA ILE A 107 23.45 21.15 -6.21
C ILE A 107 24.82 21.07 -6.91
N PRO A 108 24.94 21.58 -8.16
CA PRO A 108 26.22 21.64 -8.86
C PRO A 108 27.28 22.38 -8.04
N GLY A 109 28.45 21.76 -7.86
CA GLY A 109 29.57 22.32 -7.11
C GLY A 109 29.54 22.07 -5.60
N GLU A 110 28.41 21.62 -5.03
CA GLU A 110 28.33 21.20 -3.61
C GLU A 110 28.23 19.68 -3.44
N ASP A 111 27.46 19.02 -4.31
CA ASP A 111 27.24 17.59 -4.26
C ASP A 111 28.11 16.86 -5.29
N GLU A 112 28.31 15.56 -5.08
CA GLU A 112 29.07 14.74 -6.02
C GLU A 112 28.41 14.73 -7.41
N ASN A 113 29.19 15.01 -8.45
CA ASN A 113 28.75 14.78 -9.82
C ASN A 113 28.82 13.28 -10.12
N ILE A 114 27.66 12.63 -10.21
CA ILE A 114 27.55 11.20 -10.47
C ILE A 114 27.27 10.87 -11.94
N THR A 115 27.05 11.86 -12.80
CA THR A 115 26.59 11.66 -14.19
C THR A 115 27.48 10.69 -14.97
N GLY A 116 28.81 10.78 -14.80
CA GLY A 116 29.76 9.85 -15.41
C GLY A 116 29.63 8.42 -14.87
N LYS A 117 29.48 8.26 -13.55
CA LYS A 117 29.30 6.95 -12.90
C LYS A 117 28.00 6.27 -13.32
N MET A 118 26.97 7.06 -13.62
CA MET A 118 25.66 6.54 -14.03
C MET A 118 25.68 5.80 -15.37
N GLN A 119 26.70 5.99 -16.21
CA GLN A 119 26.88 5.26 -17.46
C GLN A 119 27.20 3.77 -17.24
N GLU A 120 27.64 3.39 -16.03
CA GLU A 120 27.92 1.99 -15.66
C GLU A 120 26.64 1.20 -15.34
N PHE A 121 25.49 1.86 -15.22
CA PHE A 121 24.22 1.24 -14.82
C PHE A 121 23.21 1.23 -15.97
N PRO A 122 22.34 0.21 -16.06
CA PRO A 122 21.22 0.19 -17.00
C PRO A 122 20.14 1.18 -16.51
N CYS A 123 20.37 2.47 -16.70
CA CYS A 123 19.54 3.51 -16.10
C CYS A 123 19.02 4.53 -17.12
N LYS A 124 17.89 5.14 -16.76
CA LYS A 124 17.42 6.41 -17.28
C LYS A 124 17.40 7.39 -16.11
N MET A 125 17.87 8.61 -16.33
CA MET A 125 18.01 9.59 -15.26
C MET A 125 17.46 10.94 -15.68
N ILE A 126 16.74 11.59 -14.76
CA ILE A 126 16.37 13.01 -14.81
C ILE A 126 17.23 13.71 -13.77
N GLU A 127 18.01 14.70 -14.23
CA GLU A 127 18.84 15.54 -13.38
C GLU A 127 18.12 16.86 -13.09
N ILE A 128 18.06 17.23 -11.82
CA ILE A 128 17.36 18.41 -11.33
C ILE A 128 18.27 19.14 -10.36
N ASP A 129 18.31 20.47 -10.47
CA ASP A 129 18.91 21.28 -9.42
C ASP A 129 18.06 21.15 -8.14
N ALA A 130 18.65 20.69 -7.04
CA ALA A 130 17.93 20.43 -5.79
C ALA A 130 17.13 21.65 -5.29
N ARG A 131 17.58 22.87 -5.61
CA ARG A 131 16.89 24.13 -5.27
C ARG A 131 15.57 24.33 -6.02
N GLN A 132 15.33 23.56 -7.08
CA GLN A 132 14.12 23.59 -7.89
C GLN A 132 13.16 22.45 -7.54
N SER A 133 13.50 21.62 -6.56
CA SER A 133 12.63 20.53 -6.14
C SER A 133 11.31 21.03 -5.58
N LEU A 134 10.24 20.25 -5.78
CA LEU A 134 8.93 20.49 -5.20
C LEU A 134 8.55 19.40 -4.17
N GLY A 135 9.52 18.63 -3.70
CA GLY A 135 9.33 17.53 -2.75
C GLY A 135 9.31 16.14 -3.39
N VAL A 136 9.18 15.11 -2.54
CA VAL A 136 9.37 13.71 -2.96
C VAL A 136 8.27 13.22 -3.89
N CYS A 137 7.01 13.65 -3.69
CA CYS A 137 5.91 13.17 -4.52
C CYS A 137 6.02 13.70 -5.96
N TRP A 138 6.44 14.96 -6.10
CA TRP A 138 6.78 15.54 -7.40
C TRP A 138 7.93 14.79 -8.08
N ALA A 139 9.02 14.53 -7.36
CA ALA A 139 10.14 13.77 -7.89
C ALA A 139 9.74 12.36 -8.32
N ARG A 140 8.97 11.63 -7.49
CA ARG A 140 8.43 10.31 -7.84
C ARG A 140 7.51 10.39 -9.08
N SER A 141 6.64 11.39 -9.17
CA SER A 141 5.77 11.59 -10.34
C SER A 141 6.58 11.81 -11.65
N MET A 142 7.69 12.54 -11.58
CA MET A 142 8.59 12.67 -12.74
C MET A 142 9.27 11.35 -13.11
N GLY A 143 9.79 10.62 -12.12
CA GLY A 143 10.50 9.37 -12.36
C GLY A 143 9.61 8.26 -12.93
N GLN A 144 8.30 8.28 -12.64
CA GLN A 144 7.32 7.40 -13.30
C GLN A 144 7.34 7.52 -14.84
N ARG A 145 7.72 8.67 -15.40
CA ARG A 145 7.80 8.89 -16.85
C ARG A 145 8.97 8.16 -17.53
N LEU A 146 9.91 7.64 -16.74
CA LEU A 146 11.06 6.88 -17.24
C LEU A 146 10.73 5.40 -17.46
N LEU A 147 9.61 4.92 -16.90
CA LEU A 147 9.07 3.59 -17.15
C LEU A 147 8.79 3.41 -18.64
N HIS A 148 9.12 2.25 -19.19
CA HIS A 148 8.92 1.94 -20.60
C HIS A 148 8.31 0.54 -20.78
N ASP A 149 9.11 -0.44 -21.15
CA ASP A 149 8.68 -1.80 -21.47
C ASP A 149 8.92 -2.79 -20.31
N GLU A 150 9.29 -2.30 -19.13
CA GLU A 150 9.40 -3.13 -17.94
C GLU A 150 8.04 -3.63 -17.46
N ASP A 151 7.99 -4.84 -16.90
CA ASP A 151 6.76 -5.54 -16.51
C ASP A 151 6.30 -5.18 -15.09
N PHE A 152 7.27 -4.96 -14.20
CA PHE A 152 7.09 -4.63 -12.79
C PHE A 152 7.76 -3.33 -12.43
N ILE A 153 7.20 -2.64 -11.45
CA ILE A 153 7.82 -1.50 -10.80
C ILE A 153 8.30 -1.92 -9.41
N LEU A 154 9.43 -1.38 -8.99
CA LEU A 154 9.91 -1.38 -7.63
C LEU A 154 10.24 0.06 -7.25
N GLN A 155 9.34 0.74 -6.55
CA GLN A 155 9.59 2.06 -5.99
C GLN A 155 10.32 1.93 -4.66
N LEU A 156 11.42 2.65 -4.51
CA LEU A 156 12.18 2.74 -3.26
C LEU A 156 12.61 4.18 -2.99
N ASP A 157 13.07 4.42 -1.76
CA ASP A 157 14.01 5.52 -1.51
C ASP A 157 15.42 5.14 -2.01
N SER A 158 16.33 6.11 -2.04
CA SER A 158 17.68 5.94 -2.60
C SER A 158 18.72 5.36 -1.63
N HIS A 159 18.30 4.74 -0.54
CA HIS A 159 19.19 4.27 0.54
C HIS A 159 18.71 2.94 1.10
N HIS A 160 18.88 1.91 0.27
CA HIS A 160 18.48 0.54 0.53
C HIS A 160 19.63 -0.45 0.35
N ARG A 161 19.49 -1.62 0.97
CA ARG A 161 20.30 -2.84 0.73
C ARG A 161 19.40 -4.02 0.49
N PHE A 162 19.88 -5.01 -0.25
CA PHE A 162 19.08 -6.13 -0.73
C PHE A 162 19.55 -7.45 -0.12
N VAL A 163 18.64 -8.42 -0.05
CA VAL A 163 19.02 -9.83 0.17
C VAL A 163 19.47 -10.46 -1.15
N GLU A 164 20.20 -11.57 -1.08
CA GLU A 164 20.55 -12.34 -2.27
C GLU A 164 19.30 -12.88 -2.97
N GLY A 165 19.20 -12.70 -4.30
CA GLY A 165 18.06 -13.10 -5.12
C GLY A 165 16.77 -12.32 -4.85
N TRP A 166 16.87 -11.07 -4.37
CA TRP A 166 15.72 -10.24 -3.97
C TRP A 166 14.65 -10.09 -5.06
N ASP A 167 15.05 -10.00 -6.33
CA ASP A 167 14.21 -9.81 -7.51
C ASP A 167 13.28 -11.02 -7.70
N SER A 168 13.85 -12.21 -7.68
CA SER A 168 13.10 -13.47 -7.76
C SER A 168 12.22 -13.68 -6.54
N LEU A 169 12.69 -13.27 -5.36
CA LEU A 169 11.94 -13.38 -4.11
C LEU A 169 10.72 -12.45 -4.08
N LEU A 170 10.83 -11.21 -4.57
CA LEU A 170 9.71 -10.30 -4.73
C LEU A 170 8.67 -10.86 -5.70
N LEU A 171 9.08 -11.34 -6.87
CA LEU A 171 8.18 -11.96 -7.85
C LEU A 171 7.46 -13.18 -7.28
N LYS A 172 8.19 -14.03 -6.55
CA LYS A 172 7.62 -15.20 -5.86
C LYS A 172 6.57 -14.78 -4.83
N GLN A 173 6.88 -13.82 -3.97
CA GLN A 173 5.93 -13.32 -2.96
C GLN A 173 4.71 -12.69 -3.64
N LEU A 174 4.89 -11.88 -4.68
CA LEU A 174 3.78 -11.26 -5.40
C LEU A 174 2.86 -12.31 -6.05
N ALA A 175 3.41 -13.39 -6.58
CA ALA A 175 2.65 -14.50 -7.16
C ALA A 175 1.88 -15.35 -6.13
N GLN A 176 2.23 -15.27 -4.83
CA GLN A 176 1.48 -15.90 -3.75
C GLN A 176 0.24 -15.08 -3.33
N CYS A 177 0.19 -13.78 -3.65
CA CYS A 177 -0.93 -12.93 -3.32
C CYS A 177 -2.21 -13.38 -4.07
N PRO A 178 -3.32 -13.69 -3.38
CA PRO A 178 -4.56 -14.14 -4.00
C PRO A 178 -5.36 -12.96 -4.59
N SER A 179 -4.75 -12.17 -5.48
CA SER A 179 -5.37 -11.00 -6.11
C SER A 179 -4.93 -10.87 -7.57
N PRO A 180 -5.83 -10.41 -8.47
CA PRO A 180 -5.45 -10.07 -9.84
C PRO A 180 -4.66 -8.75 -9.94
N LYS A 181 -4.70 -7.90 -8.92
CA LYS A 181 -4.01 -6.61 -8.84
C LYS A 181 -3.24 -6.49 -7.51
N PRO A 182 -2.23 -7.35 -7.26
CA PRO A 182 -1.49 -7.34 -6.01
C PRO A 182 -0.43 -6.23 -5.99
N ILE A 183 -0.19 -5.69 -4.80
CA ILE A 183 0.93 -4.80 -4.48
C ILE A 183 1.62 -5.35 -3.25
N LEU A 184 2.95 -5.48 -3.27
CA LEU A 184 3.74 -5.68 -2.05
C LEU A 184 4.24 -4.34 -1.54
N SER A 185 4.06 -4.08 -0.24
CA SER A 185 4.55 -2.88 0.43
C SER A 185 4.74 -3.15 1.93
N ALA A 186 5.58 -2.37 2.61
CA ALA A 186 5.86 -2.44 4.04
C ALA A 186 6.92 -1.39 4.43
N TYR A 187 7.03 -1.08 5.71
CA TYR A 187 8.28 -0.54 6.25
C TYR A 187 9.28 -1.69 6.39
N THR A 188 10.35 -1.63 5.60
CA THR A 188 11.37 -2.69 5.57
C THR A 188 12.30 -2.60 6.77
N PRO A 189 12.91 -3.70 7.21
CA PRO A 189 13.91 -3.70 8.29
C PRO A 189 15.07 -2.72 8.06
N PRO A 190 15.71 -2.21 9.12
CA PRO A 190 16.81 -1.27 8.99
C PRO A 190 18.10 -1.94 8.49
N TYR A 191 18.97 -1.16 7.84
CA TYR A 191 20.41 -1.39 7.81
C TYR A 191 21.17 -0.15 8.30
N ILE A 192 22.43 -0.34 8.66
CA ILE A 192 23.37 0.72 9.03
C ILE A 192 24.47 0.76 7.97
N PRO A 193 24.70 1.90 7.29
CA PRO A 193 25.80 2.03 6.34
C PRO A 193 27.16 1.70 6.96
N PRO A 194 28.07 1.02 6.23
CA PRO A 194 27.91 0.69 4.81
C PRO A 194 26.94 -0.47 4.53
N ASP A 195 26.91 -1.54 5.33
CA ASP A 195 26.14 -2.76 5.02
C ASP A 195 25.71 -3.59 6.25
N GLU A 196 25.76 -3.02 7.47
CA GLU A 196 25.44 -3.75 8.70
C GLU A 196 23.91 -3.97 8.83
N ILE A 197 23.50 -5.22 9.01
CA ILE A 197 22.10 -5.59 9.28
C ILE A 197 21.93 -5.86 10.77
N PRO A 198 21.31 -4.97 11.55
CA PRO A 198 21.04 -5.24 12.95
C PRO A 198 20.02 -6.39 13.08
N PRO A 199 20.21 -7.32 14.03
CA PRO A 199 19.28 -8.42 14.25
C PRO A 199 17.97 -7.92 14.88
N GLY A 200 16.92 -8.75 14.83
CA GLY A 200 15.68 -8.51 15.58
C GLY A 200 14.62 -7.67 14.85
N TYR A 201 14.80 -7.40 13.55
CA TYR A 201 13.84 -6.67 12.73
C TYR A 201 13.22 -7.59 11.67
N PRO A 202 12.01 -8.15 11.92
CA PRO A 202 11.31 -8.97 10.94
C PRO A 202 10.60 -8.11 9.88
N SER A 203 10.06 -8.73 8.84
CA SER A 203 8.97 -8.11 8.08
C SER A 203 7.77 -7.90 9.00
N THR A 204 7.06 -6.78 8.87
CA THR A 204 5.93 -6.44 9.74
C THR A 204 4.71 -6.01 8.95
N ARG A 205 3.55 -6.01 9.61
CA ARG A 205 2.40 -5.22 9.17
C ARG A 205 2.72 -3.73 9.25
N LEU A 206 2.06 -2.94 8.40
CA LEU A 206 1.95 -1.49 8.56
C LEU A 206 0.62 -1.17 9.27
N THR A 207 0.67 -0.38 10.34
CA THR A 207 -0.47 -0.12 11.23
C THR A 207 -0.78 1.37 11.36
N ALA A 208 -2.05 1.70 11.61
CA ALA A 208 -2.47 3.06 11.91
C ALA A 208 -2.02 3.43 13.33
N HIS A 209 -1.30 4.54 13.48
CA HIS A 209 -0.76 4.96 14.79
C HIS A 209 -1.59 6.10 15.42
N HIS A 210 -1.54 7.28 14.82
CA HIS A 210 -2.31 8.46 15.24
C HIS A 210 -2.52 9.40 14.05
N PHE A 211 -3.42 10.36 14.21
CA PHE A 211 -3.51 11.54 13.35
C PHE A 211 -2.62 12.64 13.91
N ASP A 212 -1.81 13.27 13.07
CA ASP A 212 -0.98 14.42 13.49
C ASP A 212 -1.84 15.66 13.79
N ASP A 213 -1.22 16.74 14.27
CA ASP A 213 -1.89 18.02 14.58
C ASP A 213 -2.61 18.67 13.37
N HIS A 214 -2.43 18.12 12.17
CA HIS A 214 -3.06 18.57 10.94
C HIS A 214 -4.11 17.58 10.41
N GLY A 215 -4.42 16.52 11.16
CA GLY A 215 -5.39 15.51 10.79
C GLY A 215 -4.87 14.55 9.72
N ILE A 216 -3.55 14.36 9.60
CA ILE A 216 -2.96 13.41 8.65
C ILE A 216 -2.61 12.11 9.39
N LEU A 217 -3.14 10.99 8.89
CA LEU A 217 -2.89 9.67 9.46
C LEU A 217 -1.40 9.30 9.31
N SER A 218 -0.80 8.90 10.43
CA SER A 218 0.57 8.39 10.52
C SER A 218 0.57 6.89 10.77
N PHE A 219 1.61 6.22 10.26
CA PHE A 219 1.78 4.78 10.38
C PHE A 219 3.03 4.40 11.17
N VAL A 220 3.04 3.16 11.68
CA VAL A 220 4.22 2.53 12.28
C VAL A 220 4.31 1.06 11.87
N ALA A 221 5.50 0.50 11.98
CA ALA A 221 5.68 -0.95 11.90
C ALA A 221 4.97 -1.62 13.08
N GLY A 222 4.19 -2.67 12.80
CA GLY A 222 3.41 -3.40 13.81
C GLY A 222 3.82 -4.85 13.95
N GLU A 223 2.82 -5.73 13.96
CA GLU A 223 2.99 -7.16 14.20
C GLU A 223 4.00 -7.79 13.22
N SER A 224 4.86 -8.65 13.77
CA SER A 224 5.80 -9.47 12.99
C SER A 224 5.07 -10.44 12.06
N LEU A 225 5.56 -10.56 10.83
CA LEU A 225 5.09 -11.51 9.84
C LEU A 225 6.04 -12.71 9.67
N ALA A 226 7.08 -12.82 10.50
CA ALA A 226 8.11 -13.87 10.36
C ALA A 226 7.58 -15.31 10.51
N SER A 227 6.42 -15.50 11.15
CA SER A 227 5.78 -16.81 11.32
C SER A 227 4.88 -17.23 10.14
N TYR A 228 4.59 -16.31 9.22
CA TYR A 228 3.75 -16.59 8.06
C TYR A 228 4.58 -17.18 6.91
N SER A 229 3.94 -17.98 6.05
CA SER A 229 4.56 -18.63 4.88
C SER A 229 4.15 -18.00 3.54
N GLU A 230 3.33 -16.95 3.59
CA GLU A 230 2.82 -16.22 2.44
C GLU A 230 2.56 -14.74 2.82
N PRO A 231 2.58 -13.80 1.85
CA PRO A 231 2.27 -12.41 2.11
C PRO A 231 0.88 -12.23 2.71
N GLN A 232 0.77 -11.30 3.66
CA GLN A 232 -0.47 -11.07 4.39
C GLN A 232 -1.23 -9.89 3.81
N LEU A 233 -2.56 -9.98 3.76
CA LEU A 233 -3.39 -8.85 3.33
C LEU A 233 -3.13 -7.63 4.24
N GLY A 234 -2.88 -6.50 3.59
CA GLY A 234 -2.54 -5.22 4.19
C GLY A 234 -3.55 -4.13 3.85
N MET A 235 -3.39 -2.97 4.50
CA MET A 235 -4.33 -1.84 4.42
C MET A 235 -3.69 -0.56 3.90
N PHE A 236 -2.38 -0.41 4.11
CA PHE A 236 -1.65 0.83 3.87
C PHE A 236 -0.38 0.55 3.07
N LEU A 237 -0.03 1.45 2.15
CA LEU A 237 1.21 1.45 1.41
C LEU A 237 2.26 2.27 2.16
N ALA A 238 3.49 1.77 2.18
CA ALA A 238 4.67 2.56 2.49
C ALA A 238 5.22 3.20 1.20
N GLY A 239 5.47 4.51 1.22
CA GLY A 239 5.94 5.25 0.04
C GLY A 239 7.33 4.81 -0.43
N GLY A 240 8.17 4.40 0.52
CA GLY A 240 9.56 3.96 0.30
C GLY A 240 9.73 2.48 -0.08
N PHE A 241 8.64 1.72 -0.25
CA PHE A 241 8.68 0.36 -0.78
C PHE A 241 7.34 -0.05 -1.41
N ILE A 242 7.30 -0.08 -2.74
CA ILE A 242 6.12 -0.52 -3.51
C ILE A 242 6.59 -1.42 -4.65
N PHE A 243 6.18 -2.68 -4.65
CA PHE A 243 6.41 -3.62 -5.74
C PHE A 243 5.09 -4.09 -6.35
N ALA A 244 4.90 -3.86 -7.64
CA ALA A 244 3.64 -4.15 -8.32
C ALA A 244 3.86 -4.36 -9.84
N PRO A 245 2.90 -4.95 -10.57
CA PRO A 245 2.85 -4.83 -12.02
C PRO A 245 2.85 -3.36 -12.46
N ARG A 246 3.48 -3.06 -13.60
CA ARG A 246 3.60 -1.69 -14.14
C ARG A 246 2.29 -0.92 -14.27
N GLN A 247 1.19 -1.66 -14.45
CA GLN A 247 -0.17 -1.12 -14.55
C GLN A 247 -0.54 -0.25 -13.33
N PHE A 248 0.07 -0.51 -12.17
CA PHE A 248 -0.14 0.30 -10.97
C PHE A 248 0.21 1.76 -11.20
N TYR A 249 1.33 2.06 -11.87
CA TYR A 249 1.72 3.46 -12.18
C TYR A 249 0.79 4.13 -13.19
N LEU A 250 0.18 3.35 -14.09
CA LEU A 250 -0.74 3.87 -15.10
C LEU A 250 -2.12 4.19 -14.50
N GLU A 251 -2.58 3.39 -13.54
CA GLU A 251 -3.89 3.55 -12.92
C GLU A 251 -3.87 4.42 -11.66
N VAL A 252 -2.75 4.41 -10.93
CA VAL A 252 -2.57 5.10 -9.65
C VAL A 252 -1.31 5.98 -9.73
N PRO A 253 -1.27 6.99 -10.63
CA PRO A 253 -0.09 7.83 -10.81
C PRO A 253 0.25 8.58 -9.52
N TYR A 254 1.54 8.80 -9.27
CA TYR A 254 1.99 9.57 -8.11
C TYR A 254 1.54 11.01 -8.24
N ASP A 255 0.93 11.56 -7.19
CA ASP A 255 0.37 12.90 -7.21
C ASP A 255 1.47 13.95 -7.00
N PRO A 256 1.84 14.74 -8.02
CA PRO A 256 2.95 15.68 -7.93
C PRO A 256 2.64 16.90 -7.06
N PHE A 257 1.39 17.09 -6.64
CA PHE A 257 0.96 18.22 -5.81
C PHE A 257 0.97 17.89 -4.31
N LEU A 258 1.27 16.63 -3.96
CA LEU A 258 1.62 16.27 -2.59
C LEU A 258 3.09 16.58 -2.31
N TYR A 259 3.45 16.85 -1.06
CA TYR A 259 4.81 17.21 -0.68
C TYR A 259 5.56 16.02 -0.07
N PHE A 260 5.15 15.61 1.14
CA PHE A 260 5.74 14.49 1.87
C PHE A 260 4.71 13.78 2.75
N ARG A 261 4.08 14.49 3.70
CA ARG A 261 3.09 13.88 4.59
C ARG A 261 1.75 13.66 3.87
N GLY A 262 1.17 12.49 4.12
CA GLY A 262 -0.12 12.08 3.55
C GLY A 262 -0.03 11.36 2.21
N GLU A 263 1.15 11.25 1.59
CA GLU A 263 1.32 10.48 0.35
C GLU A 263 0.90 9.01 0.54
N GLU A 264 1.26 8.42 1.67
CA GLU A 264 1.05 7.00 1.94
C GLU A 264 -0.43 6.66 2.07
N ILE A 265 -1.18 7.43 2.88
CA ILE A 265 -2.63 7.21 3.04
C ILE A 265 -3.39 7.53 1.75
N THR A 266 -3.05 8.61 1.05
CA THR A 266 -3.75 8.94 -0.21
C THR A 266 -3.49 7.89 -1.29
N LEU A 267 -2.25 7.40 -1.41
CA LEU A 267 -1.90 6.34 -2.35
C LEU A 267 -2.62 5.03 -1.99
N SER A 268 -2.69 4.68 -0.70
CA SER A 268 -3.42 3.51 -0.21
C SER A 268 -4.90 3.55 -0.58
N THR A 269 -5.57 4.66 -0.26
CA THR A 269 -6.99 4.87 -0.58
C THR A 269 -7.24 4.85 -2.09
N ARG A 270 -6.39 5.54 -2.88
CA ARG A 270 -6.52 5.60 -4.33
C ARG A 270 -6.28 4.24 -5.00
N ALA A 271 -5.32 3.45 -4.51
CA ALA A 271 -5.06 2.10 -4.98
C ALA A 271 -6.27 1.19 -4.70
N TRP A 272 -6.73 1.17 -3.45
CA TRP A 272 -7.81 0.29 -3.02
C TRP A 272 -9.13 0.59 -3.73
N THR A 273 -9.50 1.86 -3.85
CA THR A 273 -10.72 2.30 -4.57
C THR A 273 -10.67 2.00 -6.08
N LYS A 274 -9.47 1.76 -6.64
CA LYS A 274 -9.26 1.28 -8.03
C LYS A 274 -9.14 -0.24 -8.15
N GLY A 275 -9.38 -0.97 -7.05
CA GLY A 275 -9.42 -2.43 -7.02
C GLY A 275 -8.04 -3.09 -6.87
N TRP A 276 -7.01 -2.34 -6.45
CA TRP A 276 -5.72 -2.92 -6.08
C TRP A 276 -5.76 -3.44 -4.65
N ASP A 277 -5.11 -4.57 -4.41
CA ASP A 277 -5.02 -5.20 -3.10
C ASP A 277 -3.58 -5.13 -2.58
N ILE A 278 -3.44 -4.61 -1.37
CA ILE A 278 -2.15 -4.40 -0.72
C ILE A 278 -1.81 -5.62 0.10
N PHE A 279 -0.57 -6.09 -0.01
CA PHE A 279 -0.03 -7.21 0.75
C PHE A 279 1.30 -6.83 1.38
N TYR A 280 1.54 -7.36 2.56
CA TYR A 280 2.80 -7.22 3.29
C TYR A 280 3.64 -8.48 3.10
N PRO A 281 4.91 -8.36 2.65
CA PRO A 281 5.76 -9.53 2.46
C PRO A 281 6.04 -10.21 3.82
N HIS A 282 6.13 -11.54 3.82
CA HIS A 282 6.47 -12.32 5.00
C HIS A 282 7.99 -12.59 5.08
N GLN A 283 8.69 -12.53 3.93
CA GLN A 283 10.14 -12.64 3.85
C GLN A 283 10.76 -11.28 3.53
N ILE A 284 11.86 -10.97 4.22
CA ILE A 284 12.64 -9.76 3.99
C ILE A 284 13.29 -9.86 2.61
N THR A 285 13.11 -8.82 1.80
CA THR A 285 13.71 -8.70 0.46
C THR A 285 14.70 -7.55 0.38
N ILE A 286 14.48 -6.51 1.18
CA ILE A 286 15.19 -5.25 1.13
C ILE A 286 15.27 -4.69 2.57
N TYR A 287 16.29 -3.88 2.83
CA TYR A 287 16.56 -3.14 4.05
C TYR A 287 16.61 -1.64 3.75
N HIS A 288 16.32 -0.80 4.74
CA HIS A 288 16.26 0.67 4.61
C HIS A 288 17.16 1.38 5.63
N TYR A 289 17.82 2.47 5.24
CA TYR A 289 18.59 3.29 6.19
C TYR A 289 17.71 4.41 6.79
N TYR A 290 17.24 4.22 8.04
CA TYR A 290 16.31 5.15 8.68
C TYR A 290 16.95 6.35 9.39
N THR A 291 18.08 6.17 10.09
CA THR A 291 18.54 7.20 11.06
C THR A 291 19.07 8.46 10.40
N ARG A 292 19.63 8.36 9.18
CA ARG A 292 20.00 9.45 8.24
C ARG A 292 20.36 10.79 8.89
N THR A 293 21.18 10.77 9.95
CA THR A 293 21.39 11.93 10.83
C THR A 293 22.03 13.12 10.11
N ASN A 294 22.85 12.84 9.10
CA ASN A 294 23.56 13.84 8.29
C ASN A 294 22.95 14.04 6.89
N ALA A 295 21.78 13.46 6.61
CA ALA A 295 21.16 13.59 5.29
C ALA A 295 20.63 15.01 5.07
N LYS A 296 20.99 15.60 3.93
CA LYS A 296 20.51 16.90 3.48
C LYS A 296 19.04 16.77 3.09
N LYS A 297 18.15 17.54 3.72
CA LYS A 297 16.72 17.49 3.47
C LYS A 297 16.27 18.66 2.60
N HIS A 298 15.11 18.51 1.96
CA HIS A 298 14.55 19.55 1.11
C HIS A 298 14.33 20.87 1.87
N TRP A 299 13.77 20.77 3.07
CA TRP A 299 13.50 21.92 3.94
C TRP A 299 14.76 22.58 4.54
N ASP A 300 15.94 21.97 4.38
CA ASP A 300 17.21 22.62 4.71
C ASP A 300 17.66 23.60 3.61
N VAL A 301 17.10 23.48 2.40
CA VAL A 301 17.46 24.27 1.20
C VAL A 301 16.36 25.27 0.85
N ASP A 302 15.10 24.83 0.83
CA ASP A 302 13.94 25.69 0.55
C ASP A 302 13.31 26.19 1.85
N SER A 303 13.49 27.47 2.16
CA SER A 303 12.89 28.10 3.35
C SER A 303 11.36 28.21 3.28
N GLU A 304 10.78 28.10 2.10
CA GLU A 304 9.35 28.26 1.83
C GLU A 304 8.62 26.92 1.68
N TRP A 305 9.29 25.80 2.01
CA TRP A 305 8.75 24.43 1.92
C TRP A 305 7.39 24.27 2.63
N PHE A 306 7.16 25.01 3.71
CA PHE A 306 5.90 24.98 4.47
C PHE A 306 4.70 25.43 3.63
N LYS A 307 4.90 26.24 2.58
CA LYS A 307 3.86 26.61 1.62
C LYS A 307 3.44 25.42 0.75
N LEU A 308 4.40 24.59 0.32
CA LEU A 308 4.14 23.36 -0.42
C LEU A 308 3.41 22.35 0.46
N GLU A 309 3.90 22.15 1.67
CA GLU A 309 3.31 21.24 2.65
C GLU A 309 1.87 21.66 3.01
N ARG A 310 1.60 22.97 3.19
CA ARG A 310 0.23 23.46 3.44
C ARG A 310 -0.71 23.13 2.27
N LYS A 311 -0.29 23.34 1.02
CA LYS A 311 -1.09 22.98 -0.16
C LYS A 311 -1.30 21.46 -0.25
N SER A 312 -0.27 20.68 0.04
CA SER A 312 -0.32 19.21 0.10
C SER A 312 -1.38 18.75 1.09
N ARG A 313 -1.42 19.30 2.31
CA ARG A 313 -2.40 18.92 3.34
C ARG A 313 -3.84 19.18 2.92
N GLU A 314 -4.12 20.34 2.34
CA GLU A 314 -5.46 20.64 1.82
C GLU A 314 -5.86 19.69 0.69
N ARG A 315 -4.90 19.29 -0.15
CA ARG A 315 -5.12 18.28 -1.18
C ARG A 315 -5.40 16.89 -0.58
N VAL A 316 -4.68 16.48 0.47
CA VAL A 316 -4.96 15.22 1.19
C VAL A 316 -6.38 15.21 1.72
N LYS A 317 -6.82 16.29 2.37
CA LYS A 317 -8.19 16.40 2.91
C LYS A 317 -9.26 16.29 1.81
N LYS A 318 -9.02 16.86 0.64
CA LYS A 318 -9.88 16.74 -0.55
C LYS A 318 -9.92 15.32 -1.10
N ILE A 319 -8.77 14.66 -1.24
CA ILE A 319 -8.68 13.26 -1.71
C ILE A 319 -9.44 12.33 -0.76
N LEU A 320 -9.26 12.49 0.55
CA LEU A 320 -9.90 11.66 1.58
C LEU A 320 -11.31 12.12 1.95
N ARG A 321 -11.87 13.11 1.22
CA ARG A 321 -13.22 13.67 1.45
C ARG A 321 -13.46 14.18 2.88
N ILE A 322 -12.41 14.54 3.60
CA ILE A 322 -12.47 15.26 4.89
C ILE A 322 -12.94 16.69 4.65
N SER A 323 -12.54 17.27 3.53
CA SER A 323 -13.04 18.55 3.03
C SER A 323 -13.78 18.32 1.71
N PRO A 324 -14.85 19.07 1.45
CA PRO A 324 -15.57 18.96 0.19
C PRO A 324 -14.66 19.31 -1.00
N LEU A 325 -14.89 18.66 -2.14
CA LEU A 325 -14.19 18.98 -3.38
C LEU A 325 -14.61 20.33 -3.98
N GLU A 326 -15.82 20.81 -3.65
CA GLU A 326 -16.45 21.95 -4.32
C GLU A 326 -16.46 21.78 -5.85
N ALA A 327 -16.20 22.85 -6.62
CA ALA A 327 -16.09 22.81 -8.08
C ALA A 327 -14.70 22.36 -8.58
N GLU A 328 -13.79 21.93 -7.68
CA GLU A 328 -12.45 21.50 -8.06
C GLU A 328 -12.44 20.05 -8.55
N THR A 329 -11.56 19.76 -9.51
CA THR A 329 -11.26 18.39 -9.95
C THR A 329 -9.89 17.97 -9.40
N LEU A 330 -9.77 16.69 -9.02
CA LEU A 330 -8.49 16.06 -8.70
C LEU A 330 -7.90 15.32 -9.91
N GLU A 331 -8.48 15.51 -11.09
CA GLU A 331 -8.07 14.93 -12.37
C GLU A 331 -7.84 13.41 -12.28
N ILE A 332 -6.71 12.92 -12.78
CA ILE A 332 -6.29 11.51 -12.72
C ILE A 332 -5.83 11.08 -11.32
N TYR A 333 -5.79 12.01 -10.35
CA TYR A 333 -5.35 11.77 -8.99
C TYR A 333 -6.50 11.55 -8.00
N ASP A 334 -7.74 11.54 -8.47
CA ASP A 334 -8.88 11.25 -7.61
C ASP A 334 -8.96 9.77 -7.22
N LEU A 335 -9.91 9.44 -6.35
CA LEU A 335 -10.30 8.08 -5.97
C LEU A 335 -10.83 7.28 -7.18
N GLY A 336 -10.73 5.95 -7.09
CA GLY A 336 -11.38 5.07 -8.05
C GLY A 336 -12.87 4.90 -7.77
N ASN A 337 -13.55 4.22 -8.68
CA ASN A 337 -14.98 3.91 -8.61
C ASN A 337 -15.26 2.40 -8.54
N ILE A 338 -14.22 1.57 -8.35
CA ILE A 338 -14.37 0.10 -8.23
C ILE A 338 -14.82 -0.27 -6.82
N ARG A 339 -14.32 0.44 -5.80
CA ARG A 339 -14.71 0.29 -4.40
C ARG A 339 -14.87 1.66 -3.77
N THR A 340 -15.77 1.82 -2.81
CA THR A 340 -16.08 3.15 -2.24
C THR A 340 -15.08 3.56 -1.15
N LEU A 341 -14.99 4.86 -0.87
CA LEU A 341 -14.20 5.36 0.27
C LEU A 341 -14.76 4.85 1.61
N GLU A 342 -16.08 4.72 1.73
CA GLU A 342 -16.74 4.18 2.91
C GLU A 342 -16.32 2.73 3.16
N ASP A 343 -16.32 1.90 2.10
CA ASP A 343 -15.84 0.52 2.21
C ASP A 343 -14.35 0.46 2.58
N TYR A 344 -13.52 1.40 2.08
CA TYR A 344 -12.12 1.46 2.47
C TYR A 344 -11.95 1.80 3.96
N GLN A 345 -12.71 2.78 4.47
CA GLN A 345 -12.70 3.15 5.90
C GLN A 345 -13.16 1.98 6.78
N ASN A 346 -14.20 1.25 6.35
CA ASN A 346 -14.66 0.03 7.03
C ASN A 346 -13.60 -1.07 6.99
N PHE A 347 -12.96 -1.27 5.83
CA PHE A 347 -11.91 -2.26 5.60
C PHE A 347 -10.66 -1.99 6.45
N CYS A 348 -10.18 -0.74 6.45
CA CYS A 348 -8.95 -0.36 7.15
C CYS A 348 -9.19 0.03 8.62
N GLY A 349 -10.45 0.20 9.02
CA GLY A 349 -10.85 0.51 10.38
C GLY A 349 -10.46 1.93 10.82
N VAL A 350 -10.41 2.88 9.90
CA VAL A 350 -10.09 4.29 10.15
C VAL A 350 -11.21 5.18 9.61
N ASN A 351 -11.70 6.10 10.43
CA ASN A 351 -12.61 7.15 9.99
C ASN A 351 -11.83 8.47 9.84
N PHE A 352 -11.72 8.99 8.62
CA PHE A 352 -10.94 10.19 8.34
C PHE A 352 -11.60 11.48 8.85
N GLN A 353 -12.94 11.49 8.95
CA GLN A 353 -13.68 12.67 9.40
C GLN A 353 -13.63 12.83 10.92
N THR A 354 -13.87 11.74 11.66
CA THR A 354 -13.83 11.72 13.13
C THR A 354 -12.43 11.47 13.68
N GLN A 355 -11.48 11.09 12.83
CA GLN A 355 -10.12 10.70 13.18
C GLN A 355 -10.04 9.49 14.13
N GLU A 356 -11.06 8.65 14.12
CA GLU A 356 -11.12 7.43 14.92
C GLU A 356 -10.28 6.32 14.28
N ILE A 357 -9.50 5.63 15.10
CA ILE A 357 -8.70 4.46 14.74
C ILE A 357 -9.22 3.27 15.55
N SER A 358 -9.74 2.26 14.86
CA SER A 358 -10.20 1.02 15.49
C SER A 358 -9.03 0.17 16.03
N GLU A 359 -9.35 -0.79 16.90
CA GLU A 359 -8.37 -1.75 17.41
C GLU A 359 -7.73 -2.60 16.30
N THR A 360 -8.51 -2.93 15.25
CA THR A 360 -7.99 -3.70 14.12
C THR A 360 -7.02 -2.86 13.28
N ALA A 361 -7.32 -1.57 13.09
CA ALA A 361 -6.46 -0.62 12.39
C ALA A 361 -5.11 -0.43 13.09
N SER A 362 -5.12 -0.30 14.42
CA SER A 362 -3.89 -0.15 15.23
C SER A 362 -3.02 -1.41 15.25
N LYS A 363 -3.61 -2.58 14.92
CA LYS A 363 -2.90 -3.85 14.73
C LYS A 363 -2.52 -4.13 13.27
N GLY A 364 -2.96 -3.31 12.31
CA GLY A 364 -2.69 -3.55 10.88
C GLY A 364 -3.49 -4.71 10.29
N ILE A 365 -4.63 -5.05 10.90
CA ILE A 365 -5.46 -6.20 10.53
C ILE A 365 -6.72 -5.66 9.81
N PRO A 366 -6.94 -6.01 8.53
CA PRO A 366 -8.16 -5.62 7.83
C PRO A 366 -9.41 -6.24 8.46
N THR A 367 -10.54 -5.52 8.40
CA THR A 367 -11.83 -6.09 8.80
C THR A 367 -12.28 -7.14 7.77
N LYS A 368 -12.93 -8.23 8.22
CA LYS A 368 -13.19 -9.44 7.42
C LYS A 368 -14.17 -9.28 6.23
N PHE A 369 -14.60 -8.07 5.90
CA PHE A 369 -15.53 -7.84 4.79
C PHE A 369 -14.79 -7.65 3.47
N LEU A 370 -14.41 -8.75 2.80
CA LEU A 370 -14.30 -8.75 1.34
C LEU A 370 -14.91 -10.06 0.80
N VAL A 371 -16.21 -9.99 0.49
CA VAL A 371 -16.86 -10.95 -0.41
C VAL A 371 -16.27 -10.70 -1.80
N TYR A 372 -15.40 -11.60 -2.26
CA TYR A 372 -14.92 -11.61 -3.64
C TYR A 372 -16.08 -11.98 -4.58
N SER A 373 -16.82 -11.00 -5.10
CA SER A 373 -17.57 -11.17 -6.35
C SER A 373 -16.64 -10.85 -7.51
N ALA A 374 -15.95 -11.88 -8.01
CA ALA A 374 -15.09 -11.79 -9.18
C ALA A 374 -15.92 -11.42 -10.42
N ILE A 375 -15.92 -10.13 -10.81
CA ILE A 375 -16.34 -9.71 -12.15
C ILE A 375 -15.13 -9.91 -13.07
N HIS A 376 -15.34 -10.68 -14.13
CA HIS A 376 -14.33 -11.13 -15.08
C HIS A 376 -13.54 -9.94 -15.67
N SER A 377 -12.21 -9.99 -15.60
CA SER A 377 -11.33 -9.10 -16.36
C SER A 377 -10.59 -9.90 -17.43
N PRO A 378 -10.73 -9.58 -18.73
CA PRO A 378 -10.09 -10.31 -19.82
C PRO A 378 -8.71 -9.71 -20.09
N PHE A 379 -7.73 -9.95 -19.23
CA PHE A 379 -6.33 -9.63 -19.56
C PHE A 379 -5.48 -10.90 -19.54
N SER A 380 -5.23 -11.41 -20.74
CA SER A 380 -4.12 -12.32 -21.00
C SER A 380 -2.85 -11.51 -21.18
N TYR A 381 -1.96 -11.54 -20.18
CA TYR A 381 -0.56 -11.25 -20.41
C TYR A 381 -0.03 -12.30 -21.40
N LYS A 382 0.40 -11.84 -22.58
CA LYS A 382 1.16 -12.60 -23.57
C LYS A 382 2.61 -12.21 -23.47
#